data_AF-A0A7S3V1Z9-F1
#
_entry.id   AF-A0A7S3V1Z9-F1
#
_cell.length_a   1.000
_cell.length_b   1.000
_cell.length_c   1.000
_cell.angle_alpha   90.00
_cell.angle_beta   90.00
_cell.angle_gamma   90.00
#
_symmetry.space_group_name_H-M   'P 1'
#
loop_
_entity.id
_entity.type
_entity.pdbx_description
1 polymer ?
#
loop_
_entity_poly.entity_id
_entity_poly.type
_entity_poly.pdbx_seq_one_letter_code
_entity_poly.pdbx_strand_id
1 'polypeptide(L)'
;MAGLLNMRAQAQRVLMSTSRSRVSSVSPLGLVSTDHLSMKSNFNQQQRGFALRKHEMENSLKSYTVNFGPQHPAAHGVLRLVLELEGEQVTRADPHIGLLHRGTEKLLEYKTYQQGLPYMDRLDYVSMMSQEHSYVLAVEELVWGGRDAIPLRAQYIRVLFLEITRLLNHLLAVSCHALDVGAMTAYFWGFEEREKLMEFYERVSGARMHAAYFRPGGVSQDLPVGLLDDIYAFCLQFSDRLDEIEELLTGSRIWKQRLVDVGVVTQQEAFDYGFSGVMLRGSGINWDLRKNMPYEVYDKMDFAVPVGTNGDCYDRYLVRMAEMRESLKIMIQAMNQMPEGPVKAADGKLTQSARKEMKQSMEGLIHHFKLCTEGIDVPAGEVYVGTEAPKGEFGIYLVSQGGNRPYRCKIKSPGFAHLGGLDLMAKGHLIADVVTIIGTQDIVFGEVDR
;
A
#
# COMPACT_ATOMS: atom_id res chain seq x y z
N MET A 1 -7.42 -41.24 25.89
CA MET A 1 -5.96 -41.09 25.66
C MET A 1 -5.16 -42.29 26.19
N ALA A 2 -5.43 -43.50 25.69
CA ALA A 2 -4.68 -44.72 26.06
C ALA A 2 -4.16 -45.50 24.82
N GLY A 3 -4.44 -45.00 23.60
CA GLY A 3 -4.05 -45.65 22.34
C GLY A 3 -2.76 -45.13 21.70
N LEU A 4 -2.27 -43.93 22.05
CA LEU A 4 -1.11 -43.31 21.40
C LEU A 4 0.25 -43.63 22.09
N LEU A 5 0.22 -44.15 23.31
CA LEU A 5 1.44 -44.57 24.04
C LEU A 5 1.94 -45.98 23.63
N ASN A 6 1.06 -46.83 23.08
CA ASN A 6 1.44 -48.20 22.68
C ASN A 6 2.18 -48.30 21.34
N MET A 7 2.01 -47.32 20.42
CA MET A 7 2.73 -47.33 19.14
C MET A 7 4.20 -46.87 19.26
N ARG A 8 4.54 -46.00 20.22
CA ARG A 8 5.93 -45.59 20.45
C ARG A 8 6.76 -46.65 21.19
N ALA A 9 6.14 -47.49 22.01
CA ALA A 9 6.81 -48.58 22.72
C ALA A 9 7.14 -49.79 21.82
N GLN A 10 6.42 -49.97 20.71
CA GLN A 10 6.65 -51.06 19.75
C GLN A 10 7.80 -50.77 18.76
N ALA A 11 8.04 -49.50 18.42
CA ALA A 11 9.14 -49.13 17.50
C ALA A 11 10.53 -49.21 18.15
N GLN A 12 10.65 -49.01 19.46
CA GLN A 12 11.94 -49.09 20.18
C GLN A 12 12.37 -50.52 20.54
N ARG A 13 11.48 -51.52 20.49
CA ARG A 13 11.83 -52.93 20.76
C ARG A 13 12.40 -53.70 19.58
N VAL A 14 12.29 -53.16 18.36
CA VAL A 14 12.80 -53.82 17.13
C VAL A 14 14.27 -53.49 16.86
N LEU A 15 14.81 -52.43 17.46
CA LEU A 15 16.19 -51.98 17.25
C LEU A 15 17.23 -52.53 18.25
N MET A 16 16.82 -53.33 19.23
CA MET A 16 17.72 -53.82 20.31
C MET A 16 17.83 -55.35 20.42
N SER A 17 17.28 -56.13 19.49
CA SER A 17 17.15 -57.60 19.65
C SER A 17 17.77 -58.45 18.54
N THR A 18 18.78 -57.96 17.83
CA THR A 18 19.56 -58.80 16.91
C THR A 18 21.07 -58.59 17.07
N SER A 19 21.75 -59.72 17.30
CA SER A 19 23.20 -59.98 17.27
C SER A 19 24.04 -59.64 18.51
N ARG A 20 23.90 -60.46 19.57
CA ARG A 20 25.04 -60.91 20.40
C ARG A 20 24.86 -62.38 20.77
N SER A 21 25.48 -63.27 20.00
CA SER A 21 25.63 -64.69 20.35
C SER A 21 27.10 -65.05 20.49
N ARG A 22 27.48 -65.35 21.74
CA ARG A 22 28.55 -66.24 22.25
C ARG A 22 29.95 -66.12 21.66
N VAL A 23 30.87 -65.61 22.49
CA VAL A 23 32.29 -65.93 22.44
C VAL A 23 32.54 -67.02 23.48
N SER A 24 33.05 -68.18 23.06
CA SER A 24 33.72 -69.13 23.95
C SER A 24 34.86 -69.84 23.22
N SER A 25 36.01 -69.81 23.89
CA SER A 25 37.13 -70.77 23.89
C SER A 25 38.03 -70.95 22.65
N VAL A 26 39.28 -70.51 22.85
CA VAL A 26 40.57 -71.17 22.56
C VAL A 26 41.01 -71.33 21.09
N SER A 27 42.21 -70.78 20.84
CA SER A 27 43.04 -70.75 19.60
C SER A 27 43.34 -72.13 18.98
N PRO A 28 43.55 -72.20 17.65
CA PRO A 28 44.94 -72.31 17.15
C PRO A 28 45.22 -71.63 15.78
N LEU A 29 46.50 -71.69 15.40
CA LEU A 29 47.19 -71.18 14.21
C LEU A 29 46.48 -71.38 12.84
N GLY A 30 46.76 -70.48 11.88
CA GLY A 30 47.08 -70.87 10.51
C GLY A 30 46.28 -70.25 9.35
N LEU A 31 46.98 -69.40 8.58
CA LEU A 31 46.80 -69.07 7.14
C LEU A 31 45.63 -68.18 6.67
N VAL A 32 46.06 -67.05 6.09
CA VAL A 32 45.35 -65.97 5.42
C VAL A 32 44.77 -66.43 4.06
N SER A 33 43.54 -66.04 3.75
CA SER A 33 43.03 -66.01 2.36
C SER A 33 42.75 -64.57 1.92
N THR A 34 43.29 -64.24 0.76
CA THR A 34 43.43 -62.91 0.14
C THR A 34 42.11 -62.28 -0.34
N ASP A 35 40.99 -63.01 -0.31
CA ASP A 35 39.70 -62.55 -0.85
C ASP A 35 38.94 -61.61 0.10
N HIS A 36 39.19 -61.69 1.41
CA HIS A 36 38.57 -60.76 2.37
C HIS A 36 39.12 -59.33 2.27
N LEU A 37 40.32 -59.14 1.71
CA LEU A 37 40.93 -57.82 1.54
C LEU A 37 40.31 -57.05 0.36
N SER A 38 39.93 -57.71 -0.74
CA SER A 38 39.32 -57.03 -1.90
C SER A 38 37.84 -56.66 -1.66
N MET A 39 37.07 -57.51 -0.96
CA MET A 39 35.70 -57.15 -0.57
C MET A 39 35.68 -56.04 0.49
N LYS A 40 36.62 -56.04 1.45
CA LYS A 40 36.75 -54.95 2.44
C LYS A 40 37.23 -53.64 1.81
N SER A 41 38.09 -53.68 0.79
CA SER A 41 38.50 -52.46 0.08
C SER A 41 37.36 -51.86 -0.73
N ASN A 42 36.54 -52.70 -1.38
CA ASN A 42 35.36 -52.25 -2.14
C ASN A 42 34.25 -51.72 -1.22
N PHE A 43 34.00 -52.35 -0.06
CA PHE A 43 33.08 -51.84 0.95
C PHE A 43 33.55 -50.52 1.57
N ASN A 44 34.86 -50.37 1.85
CA ASN A 44 35.43 -49.11 2.35
C ASN A 44 35.42 -48.00 1.29
N GLN A 45 35.59 -48.32 0.00
CA GLN A 45 35.46 -47.34 -1.09
C GLN A 45 34.00 -46.91 -1.30
N GLN A 46 33.04 -47.84 -1.23
CA GLN A 46 31.61 -47.51 -1.28
C GLN A 46 31.17 -46.69 -0.05
N GLN A 47 31.63 -47.04 1.16
CA GLN A 47 31.37 -46.25 2.36
C GLN A 47 32.04 -44.88 2.33
N ARG A 48 33.26 -44.75 1.79
CA ARG A 48 33.90 -43.46 1.55
C ARG A 48 33.16 -42.63 0.49
N GLY A 49 32.68 -43.24 -0.59
CA GLY A 49 31.86 -42.58 -1.59
C GLY A 49 30.49 -42.14 -1.05
N PHE A 50 29.90 -42.92 -0.14
CA PHE A 50 28.66 -42.56 0.55
C PHE A 50 28.88 -41.48 1.60
N ALA A 51 30.00 -41.51 2.34
CA ALA A 51 30.37 -40.50 3.31
C ALA A 51 30.75 -39.18 2.63
N LEU A 52 31.46 -39.21 1.50
CA LEU A 52 31.75 -38.03 0.67
C LEU A 52 30.46 -37.44 0.09
N ARG A 53 29.56 -38.26 -0.47
CA ARG A 53 28.23 -37.79 -0.90
C ARG A 53 27.37 -37.24 0.23
N LYS A 54 27.50 -37.78 1.45
CA LYS A 54 26.80 -37.28 2.63
C LYS A 54 27.40 -35.96 3.13
N HIS A 55 28.72 -35.81 3.06
CA HIS A 55 29.42 -34.54 3.35
C HIS A 55 29.16 -33.48 2.28
N GLU A 56 29.03 -33.88 1.02
CA GLU A 56 28.62 -33.03 -0.11
C GLU A 56 27.14 -32.64 0.00
N MET A 57 26.26 -33.55 0.47
CA MET A 57 24.87 -33.22 0.80
C MET A 57 24.72 -32.39 2.09
N GLU A 58 25.59 -32.53 3.09
CA GLU A 58 25.60 -31.68 4.29
C GLU A 58 26.20 -30.29 4.02
N ASN A 59 26.99 -30.14 2.94
CA ASN A 59 27.37 -28.87 2.34
C ASN A 59 26.31 -28.32 1.38
N SER A 60 25.06 -28.81 1.44
CA SER A 60 23.92 -28.06 0.93
C SER A 60 23.89 -26.70 1.62
N LEU A 61 23.94 -25.62 0.83
CA LEU A 61 23.94 -24.23 1.30
C LEU A 61 22.91 -24.06 2.43
N LYS A 62 23.40 -23.79 3.65
CA LYS A 62 22.52 -23.50 4.78
C LYS A 62 22.02 -22.07 4.64
N SER A 63 20.75 -21.91 4.31
CA SER A 63 20.07 -20.62 4.32
C SER A 63 19.98 -20.09 5.76
N TYR A 64 20.33 -18.82 5.95
CA TYR A 64 20.17 -18.12 7.23
C TYR A 64 18.84 -17.39 7.25
N THR A 65 18.05 -17.59 8.29
CA THR A 65 16.80 -16.83 8.49
C THR A 65 17.07 -15.59 9.34
N VAL A 66 16.80 -14.40 8.81
CA VAL A 66 16.88 -13.13 9.53
C VAL A 66 15.47 -12.55 9.69
N ASN A 67 15.14 -12.16 10.91
CA ASN A 67 13.87 -11.51 11.21
C ASN A 67 14.09 -9.99 11.22
N PHE A 68 13.54 -9.31 10.22
CA PHE A 68 13.54 -7.87 10.10
C PHE A 68 12.26 -7.30 10.73
N GLY A 69 12.38 -6.63 11.88
CA GLY A 69 11.27 -6.01 12.58
C GLY A 69 10.74 -6.80 13.80
N PRO A 70 9.68 -6.32 14.48
CA PRO A 70 8.76 -5.25 14.05
C PRO A 70 9.27 -3.82 14.22
N GLN A 71 10.34 -3.61 15.00
CA GLN A 71 10.91 -2.29 15.25
C GLN A 71 12.18 -2.11 14.40
N HIS A 72 12.04 -1.41 13.27
CA HIS A 72 13.17 -1.03 12.42
C HIS A 72 12.84 0.29 11.70
N PRO A 73 13.77 1.26 11.58
CA PRO A 73 13.50 2.56 10.92
C PRO A 73 12.98 2.41 9.49
N ALA A 74 13.62 1.57 8.68
CA ALA A 74 13.24 1.34 7.28
C ALA A 74 11.95 0.51 7.09
N ALA A 75 11.31 0.05 8.17
CA ALA A 75 10.03 -0.63 8.10
C ALA A 75 8.84 0.35 8.08
N HIS A 76 9.07 1.67 8.16
CA HIS A 76 8.05 2.75 8.11
C HIS A 76 6.73 2.40 8.81
N GLY A 77 6.85 1.96 10.06
CA GLY A 77 5.72 1.48 10.84
C GLY A 77 6.06 0.15 11.49
N VAL A 78 5.17 -0.83 11.34
CA VAL A 78 5.25 -2.12 12.04
C VAL A 78 5.16 -3.24 11.01
N LEU A 79 6.29 -3.59 10.42
CA LEU A 79 6.42 -4.74 9.53
C LEU A 79 7.34 -5.77 10.17
N ARG A 80 6.93 -7.04 10.16
CA ARG A 80 7.81 -8.16 10.47
C ARG A 80 8.07 -8.93 9.18
N LEU A 81 9.31 -8.93 8.72
CA LEU A 81 9.70 -9.55 7.47
C LEU A 81 10.76 -10.62 7.74
N VAL A 82 10.43 -11.87 7.43
CA VAL A 82 11.35 -13.01 7.61
C VAL A 82 12.06 -13.24 6.29
N LEU A 83 13.37 -12.94 6.25
CA LEU A 83 14.24 -13.17 5.11
C LEU A 83 14.93 -14.51 5.26
N GLU A 84 14.89 -15.33 4.21
CA GLU A 84 15.82 -16.43 4.00
C GLU A 84 16.95 -15.93 3.10
N LEU A 85 18.18 -16.06 3.59
CA LEU A 85 19.38 -15.51 2.97
C LEU A 85 20.38 -16.61 2.64
N GLU A 86 20.99 -16.51 1.48
CA GLU A 86 22.19 -17.24 1.11
C GLU A 86 23.37 -16.26 1.04
N GLY A 87 24.14 -16.18 2.12
CA GLY A 87 25.12 -15.10 2.28
C GLY A 87 24.44 -13.74 2.43
N GLU A 88 24.59 -12.87 1.44
CA GLU A 88 23.94 -11.55 1.38
C GLU A 88 22.73 -11.50 0.44
N GLN A 89 22.53 -12.54 -0.39
CA GLN A 89 21.43 -12.59 -1.35
C GLN A 89 20.17 -13.15 -0.71
N VAL A 90 19.03 -12.52 -1.03
CA VAL A 90 17.71 -12.93 -0.58
C VAL A 90 17.16 -14.02 -1.50
N THR A 91 16.82 -15.17 -0.93
CA THR A 91 16.17 -16.27 -1.67
C THR A 91 14.66 -16.25 -1.52
N ARG A 92 14.17 -15.86 -0.34
CA ARG A 92 12.75 -15.73 -0.04
C ARG A 92 12.51 -14.63 0.99
N ALA A 93 11.46 -13.84 0.78
CA ALA A 93 10.99 -12.84 1.72
C ALA A 93 9.53 -13.12 2.12
N ASP A 94 9.30 -13.31 3.41
CA ASP A 94 7.96 -13.58 3.96
C ASP A 94 7.49 -12.40 4.83
N PRO A 95 6.66 -11.49 4.30
CA PRO A 95 6.13 -10.36 5.05
C PRO A 95 4.96 -10.79 5.94
N HIS A 96 5.19 -10.86 7.25
CA HIS A 96 4.13 -11.01 8.24
C HIS A 96 3.45 -9.66 8.51
N ILE A 97 2.19 -9.59 8.09
CA ILE A 97 1.29 -8.46 8.30
C ILE A 97 0.26 -8.75 9.39
N GLY A 98 -0.61 -7.78 9.70
CA GLY A 98 -1.69 -7.90 10.69
C GLY A 98 -1.37 -7.28 12.05
N LEU A 99 -0.20 -6.67 12.21
CA LEU A 99 0.20 -6.02 13.47
C LEU A 99 -0.60 -4.74 13.72
N LEU A 100 -1.11 -4.10 12.67
CA LEU A 100 -1.96 -2.91 12.77
C LEU A 100 -3.43 -3.19 12.43
N HIS A 101 -3.84 -4.46 12.36
CA HIS A 101 -5.22 -4.82 12.00
C HIS A 101 -6.20 -4.40 13.11
N ARG A 102 -7.18 -3.56 12.76
CA ARG A 102 -8.15 -2.99 13.71
C ARG A 102 -9.59 -3.47 13.48
N GLY A 103 -9.82 -4.35 12.50
CA GLY A 103 -11.16 -4.79 12.12
C GLY A 103 -12.02 -3.65 11.61
N THR A 104 -11.43 -2.73 10.84
CA THR A 104 -12.09 -1.52 10.30
C THR A 104 -13.32 -1.88 9.46
N GLU A 105 -13.20 -2.85 8.56
CA GLU A 105 -14.31 -3.33 7.73
C GLU A 105 -15.47 -3.85 8.59
N LYS A 106 -15.17 -4.46 9.74
CA LYS A 106 -16.21 -4.97 10.65
C LYS A 106 -16.87 -3.85 11.45
N LEU A 107 -16.11 -2.83 11.85
CA LEU A 107 -16.64 -1.65 12.53
C LEU A 107 -17.58 -0.86 11.62
N LEU A 108 -17.27 -0.78 10.30
CA LEU A 108 -18.13 -0.12 9.32
C LEU A 108 -19.54 -0.72 9.24
N GLU A 109 -19.69 -2.04 9.36
CA GLU A 109 -21.00 -2.73 9.33
C GLU A 109 -21.93 -2.28 10.46
N TYR A 110 -21.38 -1.80 11.58
CA TYR A 110 -22.16 -1.34 12.73
C TYR A 110 -22.43 0.18 12.74
N LYS A 111 -21.84 0.94 11.82
CA LYS A 111 -21.92 2.40 11.76
C LYS A 111 -22.77 2.86 10.59
N THR A 112 -23.34 4.05 10.68
CA THR A 112 -24.02 4.68 9.53
C THR A 112 -22.99 5.18 8.52
N TYR A 113 -23.41 5.43 7.27
CA TYR A 113 -22.50 5.89 6.21
C TYR A 113 -21.68 7.13 6.61
N GLN A 114 -22.31 8.12 7.24
CA GLN A 114 -21.63 9.34 7.67
C GLN A 114 -20.69 9.11 8.88
N GLN A 115 -21.04 8.19 9.78
CA GLN A 115 -20.17 7.80 10.89
C GLN A 115 -19.02 6.89 10.45
N GLY A 116 -19.19 6.19 9.32
CA GLY A 116 -18.19 5.32 8.71
C GLY A 116 -17.09 6.09 7.98
N LEU A 117 -17.40 7.28 7.44
CA LEU A 117 -16.48 8.11 6.67
C LEU A 117 -15.10 8.32 7.35
N PRO A 118 -14.98 8.68 8.65
CA PRO A 118 -13.68 8.93 9.27
C PRO A 118 -12.80 7.68 9.45
N TYR A 119 -13.34 6.47 9.21
CA TYR A 119 -12.48 5.29 9.14
C TYR A 119 -11.65 5.31 7.86
N MET A 120 -12.18 5.86 6.77
CA MET A 120 -11.47 5.94 5.49
C MET A 120 -10.23 6.82 5.64
N ASP A 121 -10.34 7.99 6.27
CA ASP A 121 -9.20 8.89 6.59
C ASP A 121 -8.03 8.26 7.33
N ARG A 122 -8.28 7.15 8.02
CA ARG A 122 -7.32 6.52 8.94
C ARG A 122 -6.69 5.27 8.35
N LEU A 123 -7.09 4.84 7.15
CA LEU A 123 -6.50 3.69 6.47
C LEU A 123 -5.12 4.10 5.95
N ASP A 124 -5.09 4.93 4.92
CA ASP A 124 -3.89 5.64 4.48
C ASP A 124 -3.92 7.05 5.08
N TYR A 125 -3.28 7.17 6.24
CA TYR A 125 -3.18 8.44 6.96
C TYR A 125 -2.32 9.49 6.24
N VAL A 126 -1.81 9.19 5.04
CA VAL A 126 -1.09 10.14 4.20
C VAL A 126 -2.00 10.72 3.10
N SER A 127 -2.92 9.90 2.56
CA SER A 127 -3.82 10.30 1.47
C SER A 127 -5.30 10.38 1.88
N MET A 128 -5.56 11.08 2.98
CA MET A 128 -6.87 11.17 3.65
C MET A 128 -8.02 11.47 2.67
N MET A 129 -7.95 12.61 1.96
CA MET A 129 -9.04 13.04 1.07
C MET A 129 -9.26 12.11 -0.13
N SER A 130 -8.21 11.44 -0.62
CA SER A 130 -8.35 10.46 -1.72
C SER A 130 -9.17 9.24 -1.28
N GLN A 131 -9.03 8.84 -0.02
CA GLN A 131 -9.79 7.73 0.55
C GLN A 131 -11.22 8.13 0.89
N GLU A 132 -11.43 9.33 1.46
CA GLU A 132 -12.78 9.88 1.62
C GLU A 132 -13.49 9.93 0.28
N HIS A 133 -12.81 10.42 -0.76
CA HIS A 133 -13.38 10.60 -2.08
C HIS A 133 -13.87 9.30 -2.69
N SER A 134 -13.06 8.23 -2.62
CA SER A 134 -13.45 6.92 -3.13
C SER A 134 -14.68 6.37 -2.43
N TYR A 135 -14.78 6.58 -1.11
CA TYR A 135 -15.92 6.12 -0.33
C TYR A 135 -17.17 6.91 -0.65
N VAL A 136 -17.01 8.22 -0.76
CA VAL A 136 -18.08 9.15 -1.12
C VAL A 136 -18.60 8.83 -2.51
N LEU A 137 -17.73 8.62 -3.51
CA LEU A 137 -18.15 8.22 -4.85
C LEU A 137 -18.93 6.90 -4.85
N ALA A 138 -18.49 5.89 -4.09
CA ALA A 138 -19.22 4.63 -3.98
C ALA A 138 -20.63 4.80 -3.39
N VAL A 139 -20.78 5.67 -2.40
CA VAL A 139 -22.10 6.00 -1.83
C VAL A 139 -22.94 6.82 -2.82
N GLU A 140 -22.34 7.79 -3.51
CA GLU A 140 -23.02 8.64 -4.49
C GLU A 140 -23.51 7.82 -5.70
N GLU A 141 -22.72 6.86 -6.16
CA GLU A 141 -23.11 5.94 -7.24
C GLU A 141 -24.27 5.03 -6.84
N LEU A 142 -24.30 4.53 -5.61
CA LEU A 142 -25.43 3.76 -5.10
C LEU A 142 -26.72 4.60 -4.99
N VAL A 143 -26.61 5.86 -4.58
CA VAL A 143 -27.79 6.72 -4.34
C VAL A 143 -28.34 7.31 -5.64
N TRP A 144 -27.48 7.82 -6.52
CA TRP A 144 -27.88 8.58 -7.70
C TRP A 144 -27.61 7.88 -9.03
N GLY A 145 -26.85 6.78 -9.04
CA GLY A 145 -26.46 6.11 -10.28
C GLY A 145 -25.54 6.95 -11.18
N GLY A 146 -24.94 8.03 -10.67
CA GLY A 146 -24.06 8.91 -11.46
C GLY A 146 -23.70 10.25 -10.83
N ARG A 147 -22.98 11.07 -11.61
CA ARG A 147 -22.35 12.35 -11.19
C ARG A 147 -23.26 13.57 -11.26
N ASP A 148 -24.40 13.46 -11.93
CA ASP A 148 -25.24 14.60 -12.31
C ASP A 148 -25.87 15.33 -11.12
N ALA A 149 -25.96 14.67 -9.96
CA ALA A 149 -26.50 15.26 -8.73
C ALA A 149 -25.50 16.18 -7.99
N ILE A 150 -24.20 16.12 -8.31
CA ILE A 150 -23.16 16.86 -7.58
C ILE A 150 -22.91 18.21 -8.24
N PRO A 151 -22.96 19.34 -7.51
CA PRO A 151 -22.65 20.65 -8.08
C PRO A 151 -21.25 20.72 -8.69
N LEU A 152 -21.11 21.40 -9.83
CA LEU A 152 -19.83 21.56 -10.53
C LEU A 152 -18.75 22.16 -9.62
N ARG A 153 -19.08 23.17 -8.80
CA ARG A 153 -18.13 23.78 -7.86
C ARG A 153 -17.57 22.76 -6.87
N ALA A 154 -18.41 21.86 -6.35
CA ALA A 154 -17.98 20.82 -5.43
C ALA A 154 -16.99 19.85 -6.09
N GLN A 155 -17.24 19.50 -7.35
CA GLN A 155 -16.35 18.63 -8.13
C GLN A 155 -14.97 19.29 -8.36
N TYR A 156 -14.92 20.58 -8.73
CA TYR A 156 -13.63 21.30 -8.87
C TYR A 156 -12.87 21.41 -7.54
N ILE A 157 -13.57 21.65 -6.43
CA ILE A 157 -12.95 21.69 -5.09
C ILE A 157 -12.37 20.33 -4.72
N ARG A 158 -13.11 19.24 -5.01
CA ARG A 158 -12.62 17.88 -4.77
C ARG A 158 -11.36 17.59 -5.58
N VAL A 159 -11.37 17.83 -6.89
CA VAL A 159 -10.18 17.68 -7.75
C VAL A 159 -8.99 18.50 -7.21
N LEU A 160 -9.20 19.76 -6.80
CA LEU A 160 -8.14 20.59 -6.24
C LEU A 160 -7.49 19.94 -5.00
N PHE A 161 -8.30 19.48 -4.03
CA PHE A 161 -7.77 18.83 -2.84
C PHE A 161 -7.23 17.42 -3.10
N LEU A 162 -7.74 16.70 -4.10
CA LEU A 162 -7.18 15.41 -4.52
C LEU A 162 -5.75 15.58 -5.05
N GLU A 163 -5.49 16.61 -5.85
CA GLU A 163 -4.14 16.89 -6.34
C GLU A 163 -3.22 17.44 -5.23
N ILE A 164 -3.73 18.23 -4.28
CA ILE A 164 -2.97 18.59 -3.07
C ILE A 164 -2.61 17.32 -2.26
N THR A 165 -3.56 16.38 -2.12
CA THR A 165 -3.31 15.09 -1.46
C THR A 165 -2.25 14.28 -2.19
N ARG A 166 -2.24 14.34 -3.52
CA ARG A 166 -1.23 13.68 -4.36
C ARG A 166 0.16 14.26 -4.13
N LEU A 167 0.28 15.59 -4.07
CA LEU A 167 1.53 16.26 -3.68
C LEU A 167 1.98 15.85 -2.27
N LEU A 168 1.08 15.89 -1.29
CA LEU A 168 1.36 15.47 0.09
C LEU A 168 1.92 14.05 0.17
N ASN A 169 1.36 13.12 -0.61
CA ASN A 169 1.76 11.72 -0.60
C ASN A 169 3.09 11.51 -1.34
N HIS A 170 3.26 12.05 -2.54
CA HIS A 170 4.52 11.91 -3.28
C HIS A 170 5.70 12.58 -2.58
N LEU A 171 5.49 13.73 -1.93
CA LEU A 171 6.50 14.36 -1.10
C LEU A 171 6.94 13.42 0.03
N LEU A 172 6.00 12.78 0.73
CA LEU A 172 6.32 11.82 1.78
C LEU A 172 7.04 10.59 1.20
N ALA A 173 6.52 10.01 0.12
CA ALA A 173 7.09 8.81 -0.50
C ALA A 173 8.54 9.04 -0.93
N VAL A 174 8.81 10.13 -1.64
CA VAL A 174 10.16 10.46 -2.13
C VAL A 174 11.09 10.82 -0.97
N SER A 175 10.63 11.63 -0.01
CA SER A 175 11.45 12.04 1.14
C SER A 175 11.81 10.88 2.08
N CYS A 176 10.84 10.04 2.44
CA CYS A 176 11.07 8.87 3.28
C CYS A 176 11.93 7.84 2.56
N HIS A 177 11.71 7.62 1.27
CA HIS A 177 12.58 6.75 0.48
C HIS A 177 14.01 7.28 0.41
N ALA A 178 14.19 8.60 0.23
CA ALA A 178 15.49 9.23 0.28
C ALA A 178 16.17 9.04 1.64
N LEU A 179 15.42 9.18 2.74
CA LEU A 179 15.91 8.95 4.10
C LEU A 179 16.40 7.51 4.31
N ASP A 180 15.66 6.52 3.82
CA ASP A 180 16.03 5.09 3.96
C ASP A 180 17.32 4.73 3.24
N VAL A 181 17.55 5.34 2.07
CA VAL A 181 18.81 5.17 1.32
C VAL A 181 19.95 5.95 1.96
N GLY A 182 19.63 7.01 2.72
CA GLY A 182 20.58 7.80 3.53
C GLY A 182 20.65 9.30 3.21
N ALA A 183 19.83 9.80 2.28
CA ALA A 183 19.76 11.22 1.92
C ALA A 183 18.81 11.99 2.85
N MET A 184 19.34 12.49 3.96
CA MET A 184 18.55 13.18 5.00
C MET A 184 18.05 14.58 4.62
N THR A 185 18.75 15.31 3.75
CA THR A 185 18.42 16.71 3.42
C THR A 185 17.08 16.84 2.68
N ALA A 186 16.84 15.97 1.70
CA ALA A 186 15.59 15.93 0.94
C ALA A 186 14.36 15.73 1.86
N TYR A 187 14.55 15.03 2.98
CA TYR A 187 13.49 14.82 3.95
C TYR A 187 13.03 16.12 4.63
N PHE A 188 13.95 16.93 5.11
CA PHE A 188 13.59 18.18 5.78
C PHE A 188 12.98 19.21 4.81
N TRP A 189 13.50 19.31 3.58
CA TRP A 189 12.93 20.19 2.55
C TRP A 189 11.51 19.76 2.15
N GLY A 190 11.29 18.47 1.92
CA GLY A 190 9.97 17.97 1.57
C GLY A 190 8.93 18.18 2.68
N PHE A 191 9.33 18.07 3.95
CA PHE A 191 8.44 18.26 5.09
C PHE A 191 8.06 19.73 5.35
N GLU A 192 8.92 20.69 4.99
CA GLU A 192 8.56 22.12 5.03
C GLU A 192 7.38 22.40 4.09
N GLU A 193 7.45 21.94 2.84
CA GLU A 193 6.38 22.11 1.86
C GLU A 193 5.11 21.35 2.27
N ARG A 194 5.29 20.16 2.87
CA ARG A 194 4.19 19.37 3.43
C ARG A 194 3.45 20.11 4.54
N GLU A 195 4.16 20.88 5.38
CA GLU A 195 3.55 21.69 6.44
C GLU A 195 2.65 22.79 5.87
N LYS A 196 3.11 23.49 4.82
CA LYS A 196 2.31 24.51 4.11
C LYS A 196 1.02 23.92 3.55
N LEU A 197 1.10 22.72 2.97
CA LEU A 197 -0.08 22.00 2.47
C LEU A 197 -1.03 21.58 3.59
N MET A 198 -0.52 21.20 4.78
CA MET A 198 -1.36 20.91 5.95
C MET A 198 -2.07 22.14 6.50
N GLU A 199 -1.49 23.34 6.37
CA GLU A 199 -2.14 24.59 6.73
C GLU A 199 -3.41 24.81 5.88
N PHE A 200 -3.36 24.47 4.59
CA PHE A 200 -4.54 24.52 3.73
C PHE A 200 -5.64 23.55 4.21
N TYR A 201 -5.27 22.38 4.72
CA TYR A 201 -6.22 21.40 5.26
C TYR A 201 -6.87 21.93 6.54
N GLU A 202 -6.06 22.55 7.40
CA GLU A 202 -6.50 23.17 8.65
C GLU A 202 -7.48 24.31 8.37
N ARG A 203 -7.17 25.19 7.40
CA ARG A 203 -8.06 26.32 7.07
C ARG A 203 -9.42 25.89 6.54
N VAL A 204 -9.48 24.74 5.87
CA VAL A 204 -10.69 24.25 5.20
C VAL A 204 -11.55 23.39 6.12
N SER A 205 -10.92 22.50 6.89
CA SER A 205 -11.61 21.50 7.71
C SER A 205 -11.54 21.78 9.21
N GLY A 206 -10.56 22.56 9.66
CA GLY A 206 -10.20 22.75 11.07
C GLY A 206 -9.25 21.66 11.61
N ALA A 207 -8.86 20.68 10.79
CA ALA A 207 -7.92 19.63 11.16
C ALA A 207 -6.77 19.56 10.16
N ARG A 208 -5.56 19.25 10.66
CA ARG A 208 -4.35 19.21 9.83
C ARG A 208 -4.21 17.95 8.97
N MET A 209 -4.78 16.82 9.41
CA MET A 209 -4.70 15.54 8.68
C MET A 209 -6.08 14.95 8.41
N HIS A 210 -6.74 14.39 9.44
CA HIS A 210 -8.05 13.76 9.29
C HIS A 210 -9.15 14.84 9.20
N ALA A 211 -9.57 15.15 7.97
CA ALA A 211 -10.41 16.31 7.67
C ALA A 211 -11.93 16.02 7.70
N ALA A 212 -12.36 14.79 7.36
CA ALA A 212 -13.76 14.42 7.15
C ALA A 212 -14.52 15.46 6.30
N TYR A 213 -13.85 15.92 5.23
CA TYR A 213 -14.26 17.09 4.45
C TYR A 213 -15.16 16.72 3.29
N PHE A 214 -14.82 15.68 2.54
CA PHE A 214 -15.69 15.12 1.52
C PHE A 214 -16.79 14.31 2.18
N ARG A 215 -18.03 14.58 1.78
CA ARG A 215 -19.20 13.88 2.30
C ARG A 215 -20.08 13.44 1.15
N PRO A 216 -20.90 12.40 1.32
CA PRO A 216 -21.91 12.05 0.34
C PRO A 216 -22.76 13.28 0.00
N GLY A 217 -22.79 13.65 -1.28
CA GLY A 217 -23.49 14.83 -1.80
C GLY A 217 -22.68 16.12 -1.89
N GLY A 218 -21.35 16.00 -1.96
CA GLY A 218 -20.45 17.12 -2.22
C GLY A 218 -19.41 17.32 -1.13
N VAL A 219 -19.36 18.53 -0.59
CA VAL A 219 -18.32 18.96 0.34
C VAL A 219 -18.93 19.49 1.63
N SER A 220 -18.25 19.31 2.75
CA SER A 220 -18.73 19.70 4.09
C SER A 220 -18.96 21.21 4.21
N GLN A 221 -17.99 22.03 3.80
CA GLN A 221 -18.00 23.49 3.87
C GLN A 221 -17.33 24.10 2.62
N ASP A 222 -17.71 25.31 2.23
CA ASP A 222 -17.03 26.02 1.13
C ASP A 222 -15.62 26.46 1.53
N LEU A 223 -14.81 26.83 0.54
CA LEU A 223 -13.48 27.39 0.76
C LEU A 223 -13.56 28.71 1.52
N PRO A 224 -12.66 28.96 2.50
CA PRO A 224 -12.55 30.26 3.13
C PRO A 224 -12.02 31.31 2.15
N VAL A 225 -12.39 32.57 2.38
CA VAL A 225 -11.98 33.70 1.54
C VAL A 225 -10.45 33.85 1.55
N GLY A 226 -9.86 34.06 0.38
CA GLY A 226 -8.40 34.25 0.20
C GLY A 226 -7.57 32.98 0.05
N LEU A 227 -8.15 31.79 0.28
CA LEU A 227 -7.38 30.54 0.21
C LEU A 227 -6.86 30.23 -1.21
N LEU A 228 -7.62 30.57 -2.25
CA LEU A 228 -7.20 30.33 -3.64
C LEU A 228 -5.94 31.12 -3.99
N ASP A 229 -5.81 32.35 -3.50
CA ASP A 229 -4.64 33.19 -3.73
C ASP A 229 -3.40 32.62 -3.03
N ASP A 230 -3.57 32.10 -1.82
CA ASP A 230 -2.50 31.46 -1.05
C ASP A 230 -2.03 30.16 -1.71
N ILE A 231 -2.95 29.33 -2.23
CA ILE A 231 -2.63 28.12 -2.99
C ILE A 231 -1.89 28.48 -4.29
N TYR A 232 -2.31 29.55 -4.97
CA TYR A 232 -1.63 30.01 -6.17
C TYR A 232 -0.19 30.47 -5.88
N ALA A 233 0.02 31.22 -4.80
CA ALA A 233 1.35 31.62 -4.37
C ALA A 233 2.25 30.42 -4.04
N PHE A 234 1.70 29.39 -3.39
CA PHE A 234 2.40 28.14 -3.13
C PHE A 234 2.79 27.43 -4.44
N CYS A 235 1.88 27.32 -5.41
CA CYS A 235 2.15 26.65 -6.69
C CYS A 235 3.33 27.27 -7.44
N LEU A 236 3.48 28.61 -7.38
CA LEU A 236 4.59 29.34 -8.02
C LEU A 236 5.94 29.05 -7.35
N GLN A 237 5.97 28.89 -6.03
CA GLN A 237 7.21 28.65 -5.28
C GLN A 237 7.60 27.17 -5.31
N PHE A 238 6.62 26.28 -5.33
CA PHE A 238 6.83 24.85 -5.21
C PHE A 238 7.52 24.24 -6.44
N SER A 239 7.39 24.83 -7.63
CA SER A 239 8.15 24.39 -8.80
C SER A 239 9.66 24.47 -8.55
N ASP A 240 10.13 25.58 -7.98
CA ASP A 240 11.56 25.77 -7.70
C ASP A 240 12.04 24.80 -6.61
N ARG A 241 11.19 24.52 -5.61
CA ARG A 241 11.50 23.54 -4.55
C ARG A 241 11.62 22.13 -5.11
N LEU A 242 10.76 21.74 -6.05
CA LEU A 242 10.84 20.44 -6.72
C LEU A 242 12.14 20.31 -7.52
N ASP A 243 12.55 21.37 -8.22
CA ASP A 243 13.79 21.38 -9.00
C ASP A 243 15.02 21.24 -8.10
N GLU A 244 15.04 21.88 -6.92
CA GLU A 244 16.11 21.70 -5.92
C GLU A 244 16.19 20.25 -5.40
N ILE A 245 15.04 19.60 -5.14
CA ILE A 245 14.99 18.19 -4.72
C ILE A 245 15.49 17.28 -5.86
N GLU A 246 15.10 17.58 -7.10
CA GLU A 246 15.53 16.82 -8.28
C GLU A 246 17.03 16.95 -8.52
N GLU A 247 17.61 18.14 -8.40
CA GLU A 247 19.04 18.37 -8.57
C GLU A 247 19.87 17.53 -7.59
N LEU A 248 19.41 17.43 -6.33
CA LEU A 248 20.07 16.64 -5.30
C LEU A 248 19.98 15.12 -5.54
N LEU A 249 18.82 14.61 -5.96
CA LEU A 249 18.56 13.18 -6.09
C LEU A 249 18.87 12.65 -7.50
N THR A 250 18.26 13.23 -8.54
CA THR A 250 18.36 12.76 -9.93
C THR A 250 19.78 12.91 -10.48
N GLY A 251 20.49 13.98 -10.11
CA GLY A 251 21.88 14.21 -10.50
C GLY A 251 22.89 13.29 -9.79
N SER A 252 22.51 12.72 -8.64
CA SER A 252 23.42 11.95 -7.80
C SER A 252 23.74 10.59 -8.38
N ARG A 253 25.05 10.30 -8.51
CA ARG A 253 25.54 8.97 -8.90
C ARG A 253 25.17 7.90 -7.86
N ILE A 254 25.21 8.23 -6.57
CA ILE A 254 24.93 7.29 -5.48
C ILE A 254 23.45 6.87 -5.54
N TRP A 255 22.57 7.83 -5.79
CA TRP A 255 21.14 7.57 -5.93
C TRP A 255 20.85 6.61 -7.09
N LYS A 256 21.43 6.87 -8.26
CA LYS A 256 21.31 5.98 -9.43
C LYS A 256 21.86 4.59 -9.15
N GLN A 257 23.03 4.47 -8.52
CA GLN A 257 23.63 3.19 -8.18
C GLN A 257 22.77 2.33 -7.22
N ARG A 258 21.89 2.95 -6.43
CA ARG A 258 21.03 2.25 -5.46
C ARG A 258 19.65 1.89 -6.00
N LEU A 259 19.25 2.44 -7.14
CA LEU A 259 17.89 2.31 -7.67
C LEU A 259 17.82 1.70 -9.06
N VAL A 260 18.83 1.94 -9.89
CA VAL A 260 18.90 1.35 -11.24
C VAL A 260 19.10 -0.15 -11.10
N ASP A 261 18.35 -0.92 -11.89
CA ASP A 261 18.33 -2.40 -11.90
C ASP A 261 17.89 -3.06 -10.58
N VAL A 262 17.27 -2.32 -9.66
CA VAL A 262 16.72 -2.86 -8.41
C VAL A 262 15.21 -3.02 -8.53
N GLY A 263 14.69 -4.19 -8.14
CA GLY A 263 13.25 -4.45 -8.05
C GLY A 263 12.54 -4.37 -9.41
N VAL A 264 13.21 -4.84 -10.47
CA VAL A 264 12.68 -4.82 -11.84
C VAL A 264 11.42 -5.69 -11.91
N VAL A 265 10.33 -5.13 -12.44
CA VAL A 265 9.05 -5.82 -12.62
C VAL A 265 8.67 -5.78 -14.09
N THR A 266 8.46 -6.95 -14.67
CA THR A 266 7.97 -7.06 -16.06
C THR A 266 6.49 -6.70 -16.16
N GLN A 267 6.04 -6.33 -17.35
CA GLN A 267 4.63 -5.97 -17.58
C GLN A 267 3.67 -7.12 -17.26
N GLN A 268 4.05 -8.37 -17.57
CA GLN A 268 3.23 -9.55 -17.32
C GLN A 268 3.10 -9.81 -15.82
N GLU A 269 4.21 -9.79 -15.08
CA GLU A 269 4.20 -9.95 -13.63
C GLU A 269 3.38 -8.86 -12.95
N ALA A 270 3.45 -7.62 -13.43
CA ALA A 270 2.67 -6.52 -12.88
C ALA A 270 1.15 -6.75 -13.00
N PHE A 271 0.68 -7.35 -14.10
CA PHE A 271 -0.73 -7.75 -14.26
C PHE A 271 -1.09 -8.95 -13.39
N ASP A 272 -0.26 -9.99 -13.37
CA ASP A 272 -0.52 -11.24 -12.65
C ASP A 272 -0.63 -11.02 -11.14
N TYR A 273 0.22 -10.14 -10.59
CA TYR A 273 0.19 -9.74 -9.17
C TYR A 273 -0.85 -8.65 -8.87
N GLY A 274 -1.50 -8.09 -9.88
CA GLY A 274 -2.51 -7.04 -9.72
C GLY A 274 -1.95 -5.73 -9.17
N PHE A 275 -0.72 -5.37 -9.57
CA PHE A 275 -0.16 -4.06 -9.23
C PHE A 275 -0.98 -2.94 -9.88
N SER A 276 -0.92 -1.75 -9.28
CA SER A 276 -1.62 -0.55 -9.75
C SER A 276 -0.80 0.71 -9.53
N GLY A 277 -1.20 1.81 -10.19
CA GLY A 277 -0.59 3.13 -10.07
C GLY A 277 0.85 3.20 -10.59
N VAL A 278 1.72 3.81 -9.79
CA VAL A 278 3.13 4.04 -10.10
C VAL A 278 3.87 2.74 -10.41
N MET A 279 3.48 1.62 -9.79
CA MET A 279 4.11 0.31 -10.05
C MET A 279 3.82 -0.19 -11.48
N LEU A 280 2.59 -0.02 -11.98
CA LEU A 280 2.26 -0.35 -13.38
C LEU A 280 2.92 0.61 -14.36
N ARG A 281 2.85 1.91 -14.06
CA ARG A 281 3.43 2.97 -14.91
C ARG A 281 4.93 2.84 -15.02
N GLY A 282 5.63 2.47 -13.94
CA GLY A 282 7.08 2.22 -13.96
C GLY A 282 7.49 1.10 -14.92
N SER A 283 6.69 0.04 -15.03
CA SER A 283 6.92 -1.09 -15.95
C SER A 283 6.57 -0.82 -17.42
N GLY A 284 6.14 0.41 -17.76
CA GLY A 284 5.85 0.81 -19.14
C GLY A 284 4.40 0.66 -19.57
N ILE A 285 3.48 0.40 -18.64
CA ILE A 285 2.04 0.30 -18.94
C ILE A 285 1.40 1.68 -18.75
N ASN A 286 0.83 2.22 -19.82
CA ASN A 286 0.09 3.48 -19.76
C ASN A 286 -1.34 3.25 -19.22
N TRP A 287 -1.46 3.14 -17.90
CA TRP A 287 -2.73 2.97 -17.20
C TRP A 287 -2.88 4.00 -16.07
N ASP A 288 -3.93 4.82 -16.15
CA ASP A 288 -4.33 5.78 -15.12
C ASP A 288 -5.86 5.89 -15.15
N LEU A 289 -6.52 5.67 -14.01
CA LEU A 289 -7.98 5.74 -13.94
C LEU A 289 -8.50 7.14 -14.23
N ARG A 290 -7.73 8.20 -13.96
CA ARG A 290 -8.16 9.59 -14.23
C ARG A 290 -8.35 9.88 -15.72
N LYS A 291 -7.69 9.12 -16.61
CA LYS A 291 -7.88 9.23 -18.06
C LYS A 291 -8.73 8.11 -18.65
N ASN A 292 -8.55 6.89 -18.16
CA ASN A 292 -9.21 5.72 -18.74
C ASN A 292 -10.65 5.56 -18.25
N MET A 293 -10.89 5.87 -16.98
CA MET A 293 -12.20 5.86 -16.32
C MET A 293 -12.37 7.18 -15.55
N PRO A 294 -12.36 8.31 -16.28
CA PRO A 294 -12.25 9.63 -15.69
C PRO A 294 -13.42 9.88 -14.75
N TYR A 295 -13.15 10.41 -13.56
CA TYR A 295 -14.16 10.80 -12.57
C TYR A 295 -14.22 12.31 -12.36
N GLU A 296 -15.33 12.80 -11.82
CA GLU A 296 -15.57 14.23 -11.58
C GLU A 296 -15.32 15.12 -12.81
N VAL A 297 -14.25 15.93 -12.78
CA VAL A 297 -13.90 16.93 -13.80
C VAL A 297 -12.56 16.64 -14.47
N TYR A 298 -11.95 15.46 -14.23
CA TYR A 298 -10.67 15.11 -14.86
C TYR A 298 -10.75 15.11 -16.40
N ASP A 299 -11.94 14.91 -16.97
CA ASP A 299 -12.22 15.02 -18.42
C ASP A 299 -11.94 16.39 -19.04
N LYS A 300 -12.03 17.46 -18.25
CA LYS A 300 -11.86 18.84 -18.74
C LYS A 300 -10.45 19.39 -18.51
N MET A 301 -9.57 18.60 -17.89
CA MET A 301 -8.23 19.00 -17.48
C MET A 301 -7.19 18.42 -18.43
N ASP A 302 -6.18 19.24 -18.77
CA ASP A 302 -5.12 18.86 -19.70
C ASP A 302 -3.84 18.49 -18.94
N PHE A 303 -3.61 17.20 -18.72
CA PHE A 303 -2.40 16.67 -18.09
C PHE A 303 -1.81 15.49 -18.86
N ALA A 304 -0.52 15.23 -18.68
CA ALA A 304 0.16 14.05 -19.22
C ALA A 304 0.31 12.97 -18.13
N VAL A 305 0.35 11.70 -18.52
CA VAL A 305 0.61 10.59 -17.60
C VAL A 305 2.05 10.12 -17.85
N PRO A 306 2.95 10.22 -16.87
CA PRO A 306 4.32 9.75 -17.02
C PRO A 306 4.38 8.22 -17.00
N VAL A 307 5.20 7.64 -17.87
CA VAL A 307 5.36 6.19 -18.01
C VAL A 307 6.86 5.88 -18.01
N GLY A 308 7.26 4.88 -17.24
CA GLY A 308 8.62 4.35 -17.17
C GLY A 308 8.94 3.40 -18.32
N THR A 309 10.16 2.91 -18.39
CA THR A 309 10.61 2.03 -19.49
C THR A 309 11.12 0.67 -19.01
N ASN A 310 11.86 0.65 -17.91
CA ASN A 310 12.60 -0.52 -17.44
C ASN A 310 11.88 -1.25 -16.30
N GLY A 311 10.97 -0.57 -15.58
CA GLY A 311 10.28 -1.16 -14.43
C GLY A 311 11.09 -1.19 -13.14
N ASP A 312 12.21 -0.45 -13.09
CA ASP A 312 13.10 -0.36 -11.95
C ASP A 312 12.61 0.67 -10.90
N CYS A 313 13.26 0.65 -9.73
CA CYS A 313 13.00 1.61 -8.67
C CYS A 313 13.24 3.07 -9.10
N TYR A 314 14.19 3.30 -10.02
CA TYR A 314 14.52 4.63 -10.51
C TYR A 314 13.43 5.23 -11.41
N ASP A 315 12.88 4.46 -12.35
CA ASP A 315 11.76 4.90 -13.19
C ASP A 315 10.52 5.22 -12.33
N ARG A 316 10.25 4.44 -11.29
CA ARG A 316 9.15 4.73 -10.34
C ARG A 316 9.37 6.05 -9.60
N TYR A 317 10.62 6.37 -9.24
CA TYR A 317 10.98 7.66 -8.65
C TYR A 317 10.73 8.81 -9.63
N LEU A 318 11.17 8.67 -10.89
CA LEU A 318 10.95 9.68 -11.93
C LEU A 318 9.47 9.90 -12.23
N VAL A 319 8.66 8.83 -12.27
CA VAL A 319 7.21 8.89 -12.42
C VAL A 319 6.58 9.74 -11.30
N ARG A 320 6.99 9.56 -10.04
CA ARG A 320 6.49 10.39 -8.92
C ARG A 320 6.88 11.86 -9.05
N MET A 321 8.11 12.14 -9.46
CA MET A 321 8.57 13.52 -9.68
C MET A 321 7.77 14.21 -10.80
N ALA A 322 7.51 13.49 -11.90
CA ALA A 322 6.69 13.98 -13.00
C ALA A 322 5.21 14.14 -12.60
N GLU A 323 4.66 13.22 -11.82
CA GLU A 323 3.28 13.34 -11.30
C GLU A 323 3.12 14.57 -10.41
N MET A 324 4.12 14.95 -9.61
CA MET A 324 4.06 16.20 -8.84
C MET A 324 3.98 17.43 -9.75
N ARG A 325 4.74 17.48 -10.85
CA ARG A 325 4.67 18.58 -11.83
C ARG A 325 3.31 18.64 -12.53
N GLU A 326 2.76 17.50 -12.92
CA GLU A 326 1.43 17.43 -13.55
C GLU A 326 0.32 17.79 -12.55
N SER A 327 0.47 17.42 -11.27
CA SER A 327 -0.47 17.82 -10.21
C SER A 327 -0.55 19.34 -10.07
N LEU A 328 0.59 20.05 -10.09
CA LEU A 328 0.62 21.52 -10.06
C LEU A 328 -0.10 22.13 -11.27
N LYS A 329 0.09 21.55 -12.46
CA LYS A 329 -0.60 22.00 -13.66
C LYS A 329 -2.12 21.85 -13.53
N ILE A 330 -2.59 20.74 -12.99
CA ILE A 330 -4.02 20.51 -12.74
C ILE A 330 -4.54 21.51 -11.70
N MET A 331 -3.79 21.77 -10.61
CA MET A 331 -4.18 22.75 -9.60
C MET A 331 -4.38 24.15 -10.19
N ILE A 332 -3.44 24.61 -11.02
CA ILE A 332 -3.54 25.93 -11.69
C ILE A 332 -4.75 25.97 -12.64
N GLN A 333 -4.99 24.91 -13.42
CA GLN A 333 -6.16 24.81 -14.29
C GLN A 333 -7.48 24.82 -13.50
N ALA A 334 -7.55 24.06 -12.41
CA ALA A 334 -8.72 23.97 -11.55
C ALA A 334 -9.06 25.30 -10.88
N MET A 335 -8.05 26.07 -10.47
CA MET A 335 -8.26 27.42 -9.93
C MET A 335 -8.81 28.39 -10.98
N ASN A 336 -8.26 28.36 -12.20
CA ASN A 336 -8.69 29.25 -13.28
C ASN A 336 -10.11 28.97 -13.80
N GLN A 337 -10.55 27.71 -13.74
CA GLN A 337 -11.85 27.27 -14.26
C GLN A 337 -12.93 27.14 -13.18
N MET A 338 -12.65 27.52 -11.93
CA MET A 338 -13.56 27.26 -10.82
C MET A 338 -14.87 28.05 -10.96
N PRO A 339 -16.04 27.38 -11.05
CA PRO A 339 -17.31 28.07 -11.14
C PRO A 339 -17.80 28.56 -9.77
N GLU A 340 -18.60 29.62 -9.77
CA GLU A 340 -19.44 29.99 -8.64
C GLU A 340 -20.64 29.03 -8.53
N GLY A 341 -21.08 28.72 -7.31
CA GLY A 341 -22.22 27.83 -7.10
C GLY A 341 -22.30 27.22 -5.71
N PRO A 342 -23.33 26.39 -5.44
CA PRO A 342 -23.42 25.64 -4.19
C PRO A 342 -22.38 24.52 -4.13
N VAL A 343 -21.95 24.15 -2.92
CA VAL A 343 -20.96 23.08 -2.66
C VAL A 343 -21.61 21.76 -2.25
N LYS A 344 -22.92 21.77 -2.00
CA LYS A 344 -23.72 20.62 -1.59
C LYS A 344 -24.84 20.40 -2.57
N ALA A 345 -25.18 19.14 -2.82
CA ALA A 345 -26.38 18.77 -3.55
C ALA A 345 -27.62 19.37 -2.89
N ALA A 346 -28.58 19.81 -3.71
CA ALA A 346 -29.79 20.50 -3.27
C ALA A 346 -30.78 19.57 -2.50
N ASP A 347 -30.57 18.25 -2.56
CA ASP A 347 -31.38 17.28 -1.85
C ASP A 347 -31.14 17.32 -0.32
N GLY A 348 -32.01 18.06 0.38
CA GLY A 348 -31.99 18.17 1.84
C GLY A 348 -32.24 16.86 2.60
N LYS A 349 -32.58 15.77 1.91
CA LYS A 349 -32.70 14.42 2.50
C LYS A 349 -31.35 13.70 2.65
N LEU A 350 -30.33 14.12 1.90
CA LEU A 350 -29.01 13.49 1.86
C LEU A 350 -27.94 14.40 2.46
N THR A 351 -27.99 15.68 2.09
CA THR A 351 -27.05 16.69 2.58
C THR A 351 -27.65 17.47 3.74
N GLN A 352 -26.78 17.92 4.65
CA GLN A 352 -27.19 18.76 5.76
C GLN A 352 -27.55 20.16 5.26
N SER A 353 -28.75 20.64 5.61
CA SER A 353 -29.22 22.01 5.36
C SER A 353 -28.30 23.06 5.97
N ALA A 354 -28.29 24.27 5.40
CA ALA A 354 -27.52 25.38 5.97
C ALA A 354 -27.99 25.72 7.40
N ARG A 355 -27.07 26.14 8.28
CA ARG A 355 -27.44 26.47 9.68
C ARG A 355 -28.46 27.60 9.81
N LYS A 356 -28.47 28.54 8.85
CA LYS A 356 -29.45 29.63 8.80
C LYS A 356 -30.84 29.11 8.49
N GLU A 357 -30.93 28.24 7.48
CA GLU A 357 -32.17 27.60 7.03
C GLU A 357 -32.75 26.66 8.08
N MET A 358 -31.91 25.84 8.72
CA MET A 358 -32.29 24.94 9.81
C MET A 358 -32.96 25.66 10.98
N LYS A 359 -32.57 26.91 11.26
CA LYS A 359 -33.15 27.73 12.35
C LYS A 359 -34.43 28.45 11.96
N GLN A 360 -34.68 28.61 10.67
CA GLN A 360 -35.82 29.39 10.15
C GLN A 360 -36.94 28.50 9.60
N SER A 361 -36.59 27.37 8.96
CA SER A 361 -37.52 26.42 8.36
C SER A 361 -37.71 25.20 9.24
N MET A 362 -38.97 24.80 9.43
CA MET A 362 -39.32 23.56 10.12
C MET A 362 -38.82 22.33 9.36
N GLU A 363 -38.90 22.34 8.03
CA GLU A 363 -38.45 21.23 7.17
C GLU A 363 -36.94 21.03 7.28
N GLY A 364 -36.18 22.13 7.25
CA GLY A 364 -34.72 22.10 7.45
C GLY A 364 -34.34 21.50 8.80
N LEU A 365 -35.08 21.81 9.86
CA LEU A 365 -34.86 21.21 11.18
C LEU A 365 -35.19 19.71 11.21
N ILE A 366 -36.29 19.29 10.59
CA ILE A 366 -36.68 17.88 10.49
C ILE A 366 -35.60 17.08 9.76
N HIS A 367 -35.14 17.57 8.61
CA HIS A 367 -34.08 16.93 7.83
C HIS A 367 -32.77 16.85 8.60
N HIS A 368 -32.36 17.93 9.27
CA HIS A 368 -31.17 17.95 10.11
C HIS A 368 -31.25 16.92 11.26
N PHE A 369 -32.40 16.84 11.94
CA PHE A 369 -32.62 15.91 13.04
C PHE A 369 -32.54 14.45 12.58
N LYS A 370 -33.22 14.11 11.47
CA LYS A 370 -33.19 12.74 10.90
C LYS A 370 -31.80 12.33 10.42
N LEU A 371 -31.11 13.19 9.67
CA LEU A 371 -29.76 12.91 9.17
C LEU A 371 -28.75 12.67 10.31
N CYS A 372 -28.84 13.42 11.41
CA CYS A 372 -27.92 13.27 12.53
C CYS A 372 -28.23 12.04 13.42
N THR A 373 -29.48 11.59 13.47
CA THR A 373 -29.91 10.48 14.34
C THR A 373 -29.97 9.15 13.60
N GLU A 374 -30.72 9.11 12.50
CA GLU A 374 -30.95 7.93 11.68
C GLU A 374 -29.84 7.78 10.62
N GLY A 375 -29.43 8.88 9.98
CA GLY A 375 -28.44 8.86 8.90
C GLY A 375 -29.06 8.90 7.51
N ILE A 376 -28.24 8.62 6.51
CA ILE A 376 -28.63 8.60 5.10
C ILE A 376 -29.15 7.21 4.75
N ASP A 377 -30.38 7.13 4.22
CA ASP A 377 -30.91 5.89 3.66
C ASP A 377 -30.38 5.67 2.24
N VAL A 378 -29.65 4.58 2.05
CA VAL A 378 -29.09 4.17 0.77
C VAL A 378 -29.94 3.02 0.21
N PRO A 379 -30.27 3.03 -1.10
CA PRO A 379 -31.01 1.94 -1.72
C PRO A 379 -30.23 0.61 -1.67
N ALA A 380 -30.93 -0.50 -1.88
CA ALA A 380 -30.29 -1.80 -1.95
C ALA A 380 -29.53 -1.95 -3.27
N GLY A 381 -28.28 -2.41 -3.21
CA GLY A 381 -27.40 -2.53 -4.38
C GLY A 381 -25.96 -2.88 -4.00
N GLU A 382 -25.17 -3.25 -5.01
CA GLU A 382 -23.74 -3.55 -4.90
C GLU A 382 -22.99 -2.70 -5.92
N VAL A 383 -21.94 -2.01 -5.49
CA VAL A 383 -21.12 -1.16 -6.35
C VAL A 383 -19.64 -1.36 -6.02
N TYR A 384 -18.81 -1.37 -7.07
CA TYR A 384 -17.36 -1.27 -6.97
C TYR A 384 -16.90 0.03 -7.65
N VAL A 385 -16.27 0.91 -6.87
CA VAL A 385 -15.63 2.12 -7.42
C VAL A 385 -14.15 2.05 -7.18
N GLY A 386 -13.37 2.18 -8.25
CA GLY A 386 -11.91 2.38 -8.19
C GLY A 386 -11.57 3.83 -8.51
N THR A 387 -10.75 4.46 -7.68
CA THR A 387 -10.15 5.78 -7.98
C THR A 387 -8.63 5.67 -8.01
N GLU A 388 -7.98 6.64 -8.65
CA GLU A 388 -6.52 6.73 -8.69
C GLU A 388 -6.02 7.45 -7.44
N ALA A 389 -5.82 6.72 -6.34
CA ALA A 389 -5.06 7.24 -5.21
C ALA A 389 -3.59 7.43 -5.61
N PRO A 390 -2.80 8.26 -4.90
CA PRO A 390 -1.39 8.48 -5.27
C PRO A 390 -0.53 7.21 -5.19
N LYS A 391 -0.94 6.22 -4.39
CA LYS A 391 -0.31 4.90 -4.31
C LYS A 391 -0.72 3.97 -5.46
N GLY A 392 -1.92 4.16 -6.02
CA GLY A 392 -2.48 3.37 -7.11
C GLY A 392 -3.99 3.25 -7.06
N GLU A 393 -4.53 2.18 -7.63
CA GLU A 393 -5.97 1.95 -7.65
C GLU A 393 -6.46 1.63 -6.24
N PHE A 394 -7.19 2.56 -5.65
CA PHE A 394 -7.90 2.36 -4.40
C PHE A 394 -9.37 2.10 -4.70
N GLY A 395 -9.84 0.91 -4.32
CA GLY A 395 -11.18 0.44 -4.65
C GLY A 395 -12.05 0.25 -3.41
N ILE A 396 -13.32 0.58 -3.52
CA ILE A 396 -14.32 0.28 -2.50
C ILE A 396 -15.44 -0.54 -3.12
N TYR A 397 -15.64 -1.72 -2.56
CA TYR A 397 -16.79 -2.58 -2.83
C TYR A 397 -17.81 -2.44 -1.71
N LEU A 398 -18.94 -1.81 -2.01
CA LEU A 398 -19.99 -1.50 -1.05
C LEU A 398 -21.24 -2.30 -1.39
N VAL A 399 -21.77 -3.01 -0.39
CA VAL A 399 -23.04 -3.75 -0.45
C VAL A 399 -24.01 -3.11 0.52
N SER A 400 -25.16 -2.69 0.00
CA SER A 400 -26.29 -2.14 0.74
C SER A 400 -27.50 -3.07 0.60
N GLN A 401 -28.16 -3.42 1.71
CA GLN A 401 -29.44 -4.16 1.70
C GLN A 401 -30.66 -3.22 1.78
N GLY A 402 -30.45 -1.91 1.63
CA GLY A 402 -31.44 -0.89 1.93
C GLY A 402 -31.38 -0.49 3.40
N GLY A 403 -31.19 0.81 3.66
CA GLY A 403 -31.17 1.39 5.00
C GLY A 403 -29.96 2.31 5.22
N ASN A 404 -29.69 2.61 6.49
CA ASN A 404 -28.72 3.62 6.92
C ASN A 404 -27.30 3.12 7.19
N ARG A 405 -27.08 1.80 7.15
CA ARG A 405 -25.80 1.15 7.44
C ARG A 405 -25.36 0.30 6.24
N PRO A 406 -24.06 0.28 5.92
CA PRO A 406 -23.55 -0.63 4.91
C PRO A 406 -23.62 -2.06 5.43
N TYR A 407 -24.11 -2.99 4.60
CA TYR A 407 -24.13 -4.41 4.95
C TYR A 407 -22.72 -4.99 4.91
N ARG A 408 -21.96 -4.62 3.87
CA ARG A 408 -20.55 -4.97 3.73
C ARG A 408 -19.81 -3.85 3.02
N CYS A 409 -18.64 -3.48 3.53
CA CYS A 409 -17.72 -2.57 2.88
C CYS A 409 -16.36 -3.26 2.80
N LYS A 410 -15.97 -3.73 1.61
CA LYS A 410 -14.65 -4.31 1.36
C LYS A 410 -13.79 -3.27 0.68
N ILE A 411 -12.59 -3.07 1.20
CA ILE A 411 -11.64 -2.12 0.65
C ILE A 411 -10.61 -2.91 -0.17
N LYS A 412 -10.26 -2.44 -1.36
CA LYS A 412 -9.09 -2.87 -2.15
C LYS A 412 -8.01 -1.80 -1.99
N SER A 413 -6.92 -2.15 -1.33
CA SER A 413 -5.78 -1.24 -1.14
C SER A 413 -4.67 -1.61 -2.10
N PRO A 414 -4.01 -0.61 -2.71
CA PRO A 414 -2.88 -0.84 -3.60
C PRO A 414 -1.70 -1.48 -2.85
N GLY A 415 -1.37 -0.98 -1.65
CA GLY A 415 -0.23 -1.48 -0.87
C GLY A 415 -0.34 -2.95 -0.46
N PHE A 416 -1.54 -3.52 -0.35
CA PHE A 416 -1.72 -4.95 -0.08
C PHE A 416 -1.26 -5.81 -1.26
N ALA A 417 -1.60 -5.43 -2.49
CA ALA A 417 -1.16 -6.13 -3.69
C ALA A 417 0.35 -5.96 -3.89
N HIS A 418 0.86 -4.73 -3.71
CA HIS A 418 2.30 -4.43 -3.81
C HIS A 418 3.14 -5.27 -2.84
N LEU A 419 2.71 -5.36 -1.58
CA LEU A 419 3.41 -6.15 -0.57
C LEU A 419 3.33 -7.66 -0.84
N GLY A 420 2.23 -8.13 -1.42
CA GLY A 420 2.11 -9.53 -1.89
C GLY A 420 3.13 -9.89 -2.96
N GLY A 421 3.59 -8.92 -3.74
CA GLY A 421 4.66 -9.08 -4.73
C GLY A 421 6.07 -8.82 -4.21
N LEU A 422 6.25 -8.54 -2.92
CA LEU A 422 7.56 -8.24 -2.34
C LEU A 422 8.55 -9.41 -2.48
N ASP A 423 8.08 -10.66 -2.33
CA ASP A 423 8.92 -11.85 -2.50
C ASP A 423 9.47 -11.99 -3.92
N LEU A 424 8.68 -11.62 -4.93
CA LEU A 424 9.14 -11.63 -6.32
C LEU A 424 10.20 -10.55 -6.56
N MET A 425 9.95 -9.33 -6.08
CA MET A 425 10.87 -8.20 -6.26
C MET A 425 12.16 -8.33 -5.45
N ALA A 426 12.15 -9.02 -4.31
CA ALA A 426 13.32 -9.14 -3.44
C ALA A 426 14.25 -10.29 -3.82
N LYS A 427 13.78 -11.28 -4.61
CA LYS A 427 14.58 -12.45 -4.98
C LYS A 427 15.84 -12.08 -5.75
N GLY A 428 16.97 -12.61 -5.32
CA GLY A 428 18.28 -12.39 -5.95
C GLY A 428 18.92 -11.04 -5.64
N HIS A 429 18.24 -10.17 -4.90
CA HIS A 429 18.78 -8.88 -4.47
C HIS A 429 19.49 -8.97 -3.11
N LEU A 430 20.27 -7.94 -2.79
CA LEU A 430 20.95 -7.83 -1.51
C LEU A 430 19.98 -7.34 -0.43
N ILE A 431 20.29 -7.60 0.84
CA ILE A 431 19.48 -7.12 1.99
C ILE A 431 19.29 -5.60 1.95
N ALA A 432 20.30 -4.85 1.52
CA ALA A 432 20.25 -3.39 1.42
C ALA A 432 19.27 -2.90 0.34
N ASP A 433 19.00 -3.72 -0.68
CA ASP A 433 18.08 -3.41 -1.76
C ASP A 433 16.62 -3.74 -1.36
N VAL A 434 16.41 -4.66 -0.42
CA VAL A 434 15.06 -4.89 0.15
C VAL A 434 14.50 -3.61 0.75
N VAL A 435 15.34 -2.81 1.41
CA VAL A 435 14.95 -1.51 1.97
C VAL A 435 14.53 -0.53 0.87
N THR A 436 15.25 -0.50 -0.25
CA THR A 436 14.89 0.40 -1.37
C THR A 436 13.59 -0.06 -2.02
N ILE A 437 13.39 -1.36 -2.20
CA ILE A 437 12.16 -1.95 -2.73
C ILE A 437 10.96 -1.57 -1.86
N ILE A 438 11.06 -1.72 -0.53
CA ILE A 438 9.99 -1.32 0.41
C ILE A 438 9.66 0.17 0.25
N GLY A 439 10.68 1.03 0.23
CA GLY A 439 10.48 2.48 0.06
C GLY A 439 9.83 2.83 -1.30
N THR A 440 10.17 2.10 -2.37
CA THR A 440 9.59 2.37 -3.71
C THR A 440 8.14 1.93 -3.86
N GLN A 441 7.65 1.01 -3.04
CA GLN A 441 6.25 0.60 -3.04
C GLN A 441 5.36 1.62 -2.30
N ASP A 442 5.96 2.51 -1.51
CA ASP A 442 5.25 3.51 -0.71
C ASP A 442 4.16 2.88 0.18
N ILE A 443 4.58 1.98 1.08
CA ILE A 443 3.67 1.16 1.87
C ILE A 443 3.25 1.91 3.13
N VAL A 444 1.93 2.00 3.35
CA VAL A 444 1.36 2.48 4.61
C VAL A 444 0.56 1.33 5.25
N PHE A 445 1.00 0.87 6.42
CA PHE A 445 0.43 -0.34 7.02
C PHE A 445 -1.03 -0.21 7.44
N GLY A 446 -1.56 1.00 7.59
CA GLY A 446 -2.98 1.19 7.91
C GLY A 446 -3.92 0.78 6.77
N GLU A 447 -3.47 0.85 5.50
CA GLU A 447 -4.25 0.35 4.36
C GLU A 447 -3.96 -1.12 4.04
N VAL A 448 -2.84 -1.67 4.49
CA VAL A 448 -2.54 -3.10 4.33
C VAL A 448 -3.35 -3.91 5.34
N ASP A 449 -3.28 -3.50 6.62
CA ASP A 449 -3.90 -4.18 7.76
C ASP A 449 -5.25 -3.55 8.13
N ARG A 450 -6.34 -4.09 7.58
CA ARG A 450 -7.68 -3.46 7.68
C ARG A 450 -8.69 -4.27 8.43
#